data_AF-E2JB25-F1
#
_entry.id   AF-E2JB25-F1
#
_cell.length_a   1.000
_cell.length_b   1.000
_cell.length_c   1.000
_cell.angle_alpha   90.00
_cell.angle_beta   90.00
_cell.angle_gamma   90.00
#
_symmetry.space_group_name_H-M   'P 1'
#
loop_
_entity.id
_entity.type
_entity.pdbx_description
1 polymer ?
#
loop_
_entity_poly.entity_id
_entity_poly.type
_entity_poly.pdbx_seq_one_letter_code
_entity_poly.pdbx_strand_id
1 'polypeptide(L)'
;MLLKEQWMQIHVLKAQGLSLREIARRLGVSRNTVTRYLAADDVPRYKQREARPTKLDPFHDYIRERMQAAFPDWIAAPALLRELRARGYQGQLRSLQAFMHAHKPLQAADPIVRFETAPGHQMQCDFVVFRRGADPLYAFTAILGFSRWRWARFTTNERAETLMTCHHALFETLGGVPREILYDNAKTIVASRDAYAEGHHRWHPGLLDLAKRYGFIPRLCRPYRAQTKGKVERFHRYLRGNFYVPLTSWLKQSGLVLDVDTANAEVGKWLRDVANQRVHPVTGYAPAELFTQRERAFLRELPASSQPSQLTKVTQAAPSPDATLQHPLSVYQQLLTEVRA
;
A
#
# COMPACT_ATOMS: atom_id res chain seq x y z
N MET A 1 -11.89 5.90 32.79
CA MET A 1 -13.23 6.49 32.61
C MET A 1 -14.20 5.53 33.27
N LEU A 2 -14.95 5.96 34.30
CA LEU A 2 -16.09 5.16 34.73
C LEU A 2 -17.30 5.66 33.95
N LEU A 3 -17.94 4.78 33.19
CA LEU A 3 -19.06 5.10 32.29
C LEU A 3 -20.29 5.52 33.11
N LYS A 4 -21.21 6.28 32.50
CA LYS A 4 -22.55 6.62 33.06
C LYS A 4 -23.25 5.40 33.67
N GLU A 5 -23.02 4.23 33.08
CA GLU A 5 -23.46 2.92 33.55
C GLU A 5 -22.99 2.58 34.97
N GLN A 6 -21.74 2.84 35.32
CA GLN A 6 -21.20 2.51 36.64
C GLN A 6 -21.71 3.46 37.72
N TRP A 7 -21.96 4.73 37.39
CA TRP A 7 -22.64 5.65 38.31
C TRP A 7 -24.07 5.15 38.59
N MET A 8 -24.83 4.78 37.56
CA MET A 8 -26.17 4.21 37.72
C MET A 8 -26.18 2.92 38.54
N GLN A 9 -25.24 2.00 38.28
CA GLN A 9 -25.09 0.75 39.03
C GLN A 9 -24.82 0.99 40.52
N ILE A 10 -24.01 2.00 40.88
CA ILE A 10 -23.76 2.35 42.29
C ILE A 10 -25.06 2.78 42.99
N HIS A 11 -25.88 3.63 42.36
CA HIS A 11 -27.15 4.08 42.94
C HIS A 11 -28.19 2.95 43.02
N VAL A 12 -28.31 2.12 41.98
CA VAL A 12 -29.22 0.96 41.98
C VAL A 12 -28.85 -0.05 43.07
N LEU A 13 -27.57 -0.42 43.18
CA LEU A 13 -27.12 -1.37 44.21
C LEU A 13 -27.29 -0.79 45.62
N LYS A 14 -27.17 0.53 45.78
CA LYS A 14 -27.44 1.19 47.06
C LYS A 14 -28.92 1.19 47.41
N ALA A 15 -29.81 1.43 46.43
CA ALA A 15 -31.26 1.35 46.61
C ALA A 15 -31.74 -0.07 46.93
N GLN A 16 -31.04 -1.09 46.42
CA GLN A 16 -31.25 -2.50 46.78
C GLN A 16 -30.76 -2.87 48.19
N GLY A 17 -30.26 -1.91 48.97
CA GLY A 17 -29.87 -2.12 50.37
C GLY A 17 -28.44 -2.65 50.58
N LEU A 18 -27.61 -2.72 49.54
CA LEU A 18 -26.25 -3.26 49.68
C LEU A 18 -25.33 -2.29 50.44
N SER A 19 -24.38 -2.87 51.18
CA SER A 19 -23.35 -2.11 51.89
C SER A 19 -22.32 -1.52 50.91
N LEU A 20 -21.70 -0.39 51.28
CA LEU A 20 -20.69 0.26 50.44
C LEU A 20 -19.49 -0.65 50.10
N ARG A 21 -19.15 -1.57 51.01
CA ARG A 21 -18.07 -2.56 50.80
C ARG A 21 -18.45 -3.58 49.74
N GLU A 22 -19.70 -4.03 49.74
CA GLU A 22 -20.19 -4.99 48.76
C GLU A 22 -20.33 -4.36 47.36
N ILE A 23 -20.79 -3.12 47.29
CA ILE A 23 -20.85 -2.36 46.02
C ILE A 23 -19.45 -2.19 45.42
N ALA A 24 -18.48 -1.80 46.25
CA ALA A 24 -17.08 -1.67 45.85
C ALA A 24 -16.51 -2.99 45.29
N ARG A 25 -16.81 -4.11 45.96
CA ARG A 25 -16.38 -5.47 45.54
C ARG A 25 -16.99 -5.87 44.20
N ARG A 26 -18.30 -5.66 44.01
CA ARG A 26 -19.02 -6.05 42.78
C ARG A 26 -18.61 -5.25 41.56
N LEU A 27 -18.34 -3.95 41.75
CA LEU A 27 -18.01 -3.03 40.65
C LEU A 27 -16.50 -2.86 40.43
N GLY A 28 -15.65 -3.48 41.25
CA GLY A 28 -14.20 -3.38 41.14
C GLY A 28 -13.66 -1.96 41.39
N VAL A 29 -14.36 -1.15 42.18
CA VAL A 29 -13.98 0.25 42.49
C VAL A 29 -13.69 0.43 43.98
N SER A 30 -12.90 1.44 44.33
CA SER A 30 -12.60 1.70 45.75
C SER A 30 -13.84 2.18 46.53
N ARG A 31 -13.93 1.85 47.81
CA ARG A 31 -15.00 2.33 48.71
C ARG A 31 -15.12 3.86 48.68
N ASN A 32 -14.00 4.58 48.62
CA ASN A 32 -13.99 6.04 48.52
C ASN A 32 -14.63 6.54 47.21
N THR A 33 -14.50 5.77 46.12
CA THR A 33 -15.19 6.06 44.85
C THR A 33 -16.69 5.86 45.00
N VAL A 34 -17.14 4.77 45.63
CA VAL A 34 -18.57 4.53 45.89
C VAL A 34 -19.17 5.66 46.73
N THR A 35 -18.53 6.03 47.85
CA THR A 35 -18.98 7.14 48.70
C THR A 35 -19.05 8.46 47.95
N ARG A 36 -18.03 8.80 47.16
CA ARG A 36 -17.99 10.03 46.36
C ARG A 36 -19.09 10.08 45.30
N TYR A 37 -19.43 8.94 44.69
CA TYR A 37 -20.41 8.87 43.62
C TYR A 37 -21.85 8.92 44.17
N LEU A 38 -22.11 8.30 45.32
CA LEU A 38 -23.40 8.39 46.00
C LEU A 38 -23.72 9.80 46.53
N ALA A 39 -22.69 10.60 46.82
CA ALA A 39 -22.83 11.98 47.28
C ALA A 39 -22.94 12.99 46.12
N ALA A 40 -22.83 12.55 44.86
CA ALA A 40 -22.91 13.41 43.69
C ALA A 40 -24.32 13.33 43.07
N ASP A 41 -24.98 14.47 42.88
CA ASP A 41 -26.34 14.55 42.31
C ASP A 41 -26.39 14.25 40.80
N ASP A 42 -25.24 14.27 40.11
CA ASP A 42 -25.11 13.95 38.69
C ASP A 42 -23.79 13.22 38.39
N VAL A 43 -23.69 12.58 37.23
CA VAL A 43 -22.51 11.85 36.76
C VAL A 43 -21.28 12.78 36.83
N PRO A 44 -20.21 12.42 37.56
CA PRO A 44 -19.03 13.26 37.68
C PRO A 44 -18.37 13.51 36.31
N ARG A 45 -18.65 14.66 35.71
CA ARG A 45 -17.94 15.14 34.52
C ARG A 45 -16.56 15.60 34.98
N TYR A 46 -15.51 14.97 34.47
CA TYR A 46 -14.16 15.48 34.70
C TYR A 46 -14.08 16.87 34.04
N LYS A 47 -14.02 17.92 34.86
CA LYS A 47 -13.81 19.28 34.34
C LYS A 47 -12.52 19.26 33.53
N GLN A 48 -12.61 19.69 32.27
CA GLN A 48 -11.45 19.90 31.44
C GLN A 48 -10.54 20.88 32.19
N ARG A 49 -9.33 20.43 32.54
CA ARG A 49 -8.38 21.27 33.26
C ARG A 49 -8.14 22.52 32.42
N GLU A 50 -8.41 23.69 32.99
CA GLU A 50 -8.06 24.96 32.37
C GLU A 50 -6.59 24.91 31.93
N ALA A 51 -6.33 25.34 30.71
CA ALA A 51 -4.99 25.33 30.14
C ALA A 51 -4.09 26.16 31.05
N ARG A 52 -3.13 25.50 31.71
CA ARG A 52 -2.18 26.20 32.57
C ARG A 52 -1.30 27.09 31.71
N PRO A 53 -0.99 28.31 32.18
CA PRO A 53 -0.11 29.19 31.44
C PRO A 53 1.25 28.50 31.24
N THR A 54 1.71 28.47 29.99
CA THR A 54 3.00 27.88 29.63
C THR A 54 4.08 28.95 29.55
N LYS A 55 5.34 28.53 29.68
CA LYS A 55 6.51 29.43 29.53
C LYS A 55 6.60 30.06 28.13
N LEU A 56 5.85 29.54 27.15
CA LEU A 56 5.81 30.04 25.78
C LEU A 56 4.78 31.16 25.59
N ASP A 57 3.79 31.27 26.49
CA ASP A 57 2.66 32.19 26.35
C ASP A 57 3.08 33.66 26.16
N PRO A 58 4.09 34.19 26.89
CA PRO A 58 4.54 35.58 26.70
C PRO A 58 5.19 35.85 25.33
N PHE A 59 5.55 34.79 24.59
CA PHE A 59 6.24 34.87 23.31
C PHE A 59 5.34 34.54 22.11
N HIS A 60 4.07 34.20 22.34
CA HIS A 60 3.14 33.79 21.28
C HIS A 60 2.99 34.85 20.18
N ASP A 61 2.85 36.12 20.55
CA ASP A 61 2.69 37.22 19.59
C ASP A 61 3.94 37.38 18.71
N TYR A 62 5.11 37.40 19.35
CA TYR A 62 6.38 37.46 18.64
C TYR A 62 6.57 36.28 17.67
N ILE A 63 6.21 35.06 18.09
CA ILE A 63 6.31 33.87 17.23
C ILE A 63 5.37 34.00 16.03
N ARG A 64 4.13 34.47 16.23
CA ARG A 64 3.16 34.67 15.14
C ARG A 64 3.64 35.73 14.15
N GLU A 65 4.10 36.88 14.64
CA GLU A 65 4.64 37.96 13.79
C GLU A 65 5.85 37.50 12.98
N ARG A 66 6.79 36.77 13.60
CA ARG A 66 7.96 36.22 12.89
C ARG A 66 7.58 35.18 11.85
N MET A 67 6.61 34.31 12.16
CA MET A 67 6.08 33.34 11.19
C MET A 67 5.37 34.02 10.02
N GLN A 68 4.63 35.11 10.27
CA GLN A 68 3.98 35.89 9.21
C GLN A 68 5.01 36.64 8.36
N ALA A 69 6.00 37.28 8.97
CA ALA A 69 7.04 38.03 8.25
C ALA A 69 7.94 37.14 7.38
N ALA A 70 8.08 35.86 7.71
CA ALA A 70 8.83 34.91 6.90
C ALA A 70 8.03 34.33 5.73
N PHE A 71 6.71 34.50 5.72
CA PHE A 71 5.86 33.98 4.65
C PHE A 71 6.23 34.63 3.30
N PRO A 72 6.41 33.87 2.21
CA PRO A 72 5.98 32.48 1.96
C PRO A 72 6.92 31.37 2.45
N ASP A 73 8.11 31.71 2.93
CA ASP A 73 9.11 30.78 3.46
C ASP A 73 8.86 30.43 4.94
N TRP A 74 9.59 29.44 5.46
CA TRP A 74 9.42 28.94 6.83
C TRP A 74 10.68 29.10 7.67
N ILE A 75 10.56 29.78 8.82
CA ILE A 75 11.63 29.81 9.82
C ILE A 75 11.73 28.43 10.48
N ALA A 76 12.91 27.84 10.49
CA ALA A 76 13.16 26.60 11.22
C ALA A 76 13.05 26.83 12.74
N ALA A 77 12.34 25.94 13.46
CA ALA A 77 12.13 26.07 14.90
C ALA A 77 13.42 26.25 15.74
N PRO A 78 14.57 25.62 15.41
CA PRO A 78 15.83 25.90 16.12
C PRO A 78 16.34 27.33 15.95
N ALA A 79 16.12 27.96 14.80
CA ALA A 79 16.52 29.34 14.54
C ALA A 79 15.67 30.30 15.37
N LEU A 80 14.35 30.10 15.39
CA LEU A 80 13.43 30.89 16.21
C LEU A 80 13.66 30.67 17.71
N LEU A 81 14.04 29.46 18.12
CA LEU A 81 14.42 29.18 19.51
C LEU A 81 15.63 30.00 19.96
N ARG A 82 16.62 30.21 19.07
CA ARG A 82 17.80 31.03 19.37
C ARG A 82 17.41 32.49 19.60
N GLU A 83 16.52 33.03 18.78
CA GLU A 83 15.96 34.38 18.96
C GLU A 83 15.18 34.49 20.27
N LEU A 84 14.33 33.50 20.56
CA LEU A 84 13.53 33.47 21.79
C LEU A 84 14.41 33.38 23.04
N ARG A 85 15.47 32.56 23.01
CA ARG A 85 16.43 32.46 24.13
C ARG A 85 17.15 33.78 24.40
N ALA A 86 17.54 34.50 23.34
CA ALA A 86 18.12 35.84 23.49
C ALA A 86 17.12 36.85 24.11
N ARG A 87 15.82 36.60 23.95
CA ARG A 87 14.72 37.38 24.56
C ARG A 87 14.25 36.82 25.91
N GLY A 88 14.98 35.87 26.50
CA GLY A 88 14.72 35.34 27.84
C GLY A 88 13.83 34.09 27.90
N TYR A 89 13.51 33.44 26.78
CA TYR A 89 12.74 32.19 26.79
C TYR A 89 13.58 31.02 27.35
N GLN A 90 13.07 30.39 28.41
CA GLN A 90 13.70 29.25 29.10
C GLN A 90 12.98 27.91 28.86
N GLY A 91 12.07 27.84 27.89
CA GLY A 91 11.33 26.61 27.59
C GLY A 91 12.04 25.68 26.60
N GLN A 92 11.38 24.58 26.26
CA GLN A 92 11.91 23.54 25.39
C GLN A 92 11.57 23.79 23.91
N LEU A 93 12.40 23.26 22.99
CA LEU A 93 12.18 23.31 21.54
C LEU A 93 10.84 22.67 21.16
N ARG A 94 10.44 21.58 21.83
CA ARG A 94 9.20 20.84 21.52
C ARG A 94 7.94 21.70 21.70
N SER A 95 7.89 22.54 22.74
CA SER A 95 6.77 23.46 22.97
C SER A 95 6.64 24.49 21.85
N LEU A 96 7.78 25.04 21.42
CA LEU A 96 7.85 25.95 20.27
C LEU A 96 7.40 25.26 18.97
N GLN A 97 7.91 24.06 18.70
CA GLN A 97 7.51 23.27 17.53
C GLN A 97 6.01 22.99 17.52
N ALA A 98 5.44 22.57 18.65
CA ALA A 98 4.00 22.31 18.77
C ALA A 98 3.17 23.57 18.46
N PHE A 99 3.58 24.73 19.01
CA PHE A 99 2.93 26.01 18.75
C PHE A 99 3.04 26.43 17.28
N MET A 100 4.23 26.36 16.69
CA MET A 100 4.47 26.67 15.27
C MET A 100 3.66 25.76 14.34
N HIS A 101 3.53 24.47 14.67
CA HIS A 101 2.71 23.54 13.89
C HIS A 101 1.22 23.87 13.95
N ALA A 102 0.69 24.22 15.13
CA ALA A 102 -0.71 24.58 15.30
C ALA A 102 -1.09 25.89 14.60
N HIS A 103 -0.13 26.82 14.47
CA HIS A 103 -0.33 28.14 13.85
C HIS A 103 0.21 28.24 12.43
N LYS A 104 0.68 27.12 11.86
CA LYS A 104 1.02 27.05 10.45
C LYS A 104 -0.29 27.18 9.67
N PRO A 105 -0.49 28.21 8.82
CA PRO A 105 -1.66 28.23 7.96
C PRO A 105 -1.70 26.92 7.20
N LEU A 106 -2.85 26.23 7.26
CA LEU A 106 -3.13 25.11 6.39
C LEU A 106 -2.97 25.65 4.97
N GLN A 107 -1.83 25.35 4.35
CA GLN A 107 -1.64 25.61 2.94
C GLN A 107 -2.86 24.97 2.28
N ALA A 108 -3.71 25.77 1.64
CA ALA A 108 -4.59 25.23 0.63
C ALA A 108 -3.62 24.50 -0.30
N ALA A 109 -3.62 23.17 -0.24
CA ALA A 109 -2.72 22.38 -1.05
C ALA A 109 -2.91 22.93 -2.46
N ASP A 110 -1.83 23.38 -3.11
CA ASP A 110 -1.89 23.77 -4.52
C ASP A 110 -2.79 22.74 -5.19
N PRO A 111 -3.84 23.17 -5.94
CA PRO A 111 -4.73 22.22 -6.57
C PRO A 111 -3.82 21.34 -7.41
N ILE A 112 -3.56 20.12 -6.91
CA ILE A 112 -2.70 19.19 -7.60
C ILE A 112 -3.51 18.95 -8.86
N VAL A 113 -3.10 19.52 -9.98
CA VAL A 113 -3.61 19.20 -11.30
C VAL A 113 -3.15 17.77 -11.53
N ARG A 114 -3.89 16.83 -10.94
CA ARG A 114 -3.58 15.40 -10.95
C ARG A 114 -3.85 14.98 -12.38
N PHE A 115 -2.81 14.48 -13.02
CA PHE A 115 -2.92 13.94 -14.37
C PHE A 115 -3.76 12.66 -14.33
N GLU A 116 -5.07 12.84 -14.53
CA GLU A 116 -6.01 11.76 -14.74
C GLU A 116 -6.01 11.37 -16.21
N THR A 117 -5.99 10.07 -16.47
CA THR A 117 -5.94 9.53 -17.84
C THR A 117 -7.28 8.91 -18.17
N ALA A 118 -7.68 8.95 -19.45
CA ALA A 118 -8.89 8.28 -19.90
C ALA A 118 -8.85 6.76 -19.63
N PRO A 119 -10.00 6.08 -19.55
CA PRO A 119 -10.07 4.63 -19.37
C PRO A 119 -9.26 3.88 -20.44
N GLY A 120 -8.44 2.92 -20.02
CA GLY A 120 -7.64 2.06 -20.91
C GLY A 120 -6.49 2.80 -21.60
N HIS A 121 -6.28 4.08 -21.30
CA HIS A 121 -5.31 4.89 -21.99
C HIS A 121 -3.88 4.62 -21.52
N GLN A 122 -3.63 4.65 -20.21
CA GLN A 122 -2.28 4.56 -19.68
C GLN A 122 -2.20 3.58 -18.50
N MET A 123 -1.13 2.78 -18.49
CA MET A 123 -0.67 2.03 -17.33
C MET A 123 0.72 2.50 -16.93
N GLN A 124 1.05 2.46 -15.65
CA GLN A 124 2.40 2.70 -15.15
C GLN A 124 3.00 1.40 -14.67
N CYS A 125 4.19 1.08 -15.16
CA CYS A 125 4.91 -0.13 -14.80
C CYS A 125 6.29 0.21 -14.26
N ASP A 126 6.72 -0.51 -13.22
CA ASP A 126 8.04 -0.33 -12.62
C ASP A 126 8.50 -1.59 -11.87
N PHE A 127 9.81 -1.70 -11.67
CA PHE A 127 10.42 -2.66 -10.75
C PHE A 127 10.70 -2.00 -9.40
N VAL A 128 10.33 -2.71 -8.33
CA VAL A 128 10.61 -2.31 -6.96
C VAL A 128 11.44 -3.36 -6.25
N VAL A 129 12.50 -2.91 -5.57
CA VAL A 129 13.45 -3.80 -4.89
C VAL A 129 13.05 -4.00 -3.44
N PHE A 130 12.87 -5.24 -3.00
CA PHE A 130 12.60 -5.60 -1.60
C PHE A 130 13.86 -6.05 -0.88
N ARG A 131 14.66 -6.90 -1.51
CA ARG A 131 15.91 -7.44 -0.97
C ARG A 131 16.96 -7.52 -2.08
N ARG A 132 18.21 -7.22 -1.75
CA ARG A 132 19.39 -7.42 -2.60
C ARG A 132 20.36 -8.39 -1.90
N GLY A 133 21.29 -8.98 -2.65
CA GLY A 133 22.31 -9.89 -2.12
C GLY A 133 22.15 -11.30 -2.67
N ALA A 134 22.49 -12.30 -1.85
CA ALA A 134 22.45 -13.71 -2.24
C ALA A 134 21.03 -14.25 -2.51
N ASP A 135 20.02 -13.69 -1.83
CA ASP A 135 18.60 -13.99 -2.03
C ASP A 135 17.85 -12.71 -2.44
N PRO A 136 17.97 -12.30 -3.71
CA PRO A 136 17.36 -11.07 -4.19
C PRO A 136 15.85 -11.23 -4.40
N LEU A 137 15.10 -10.21 -4.04
CA LEU A 137 13.66 -10.15 -4.21
C LEU A 137 13.25 -8.80 -4.79
N TYR A 138 12.70 -8.84 -5.99
CA TYR A 138 12.14 -7.71 -6.72
C TYR A 138 10.64 -7.97 -6.93
N ALA A 139 9.89 -6.92 -7.24
CA ALA A 139 8.57 -7.08 -7.84
C ALA A 139 8.43 -6.18 -9.05
N PHE A 140 7.96 -6.74 -10.15
CA PHE A 140 7.37 -5.98 -11.22
C PHE A 140 5.96 -5.55 -10.78
N THR A 141 5.65 -4.28 -10.95
CA THR A 141 4.39 -3.67 -10.51
C THR A 141 3.73 -2.93 -11.66
N ALA A 142 2.41 -3.00 -11.73
CA ALA A 142 1.61 -2.34 -12.73
C ALA A 142 0.39 -1.68 -12.08
N ILE A 143 0.05 -0.46 -12.51
CA ILE A 143 -1.14 0.26 -12.06
C ILE A 143 -1.83 0.99 -13.21
N LEU A 144 -3.14 0.78 -13.37
CA LEU A 144 -3.95 1.50 -14.35
C LEU A 144 -4.14 2.97 -13.95
N GLY A 145 -3.98 3.84 -14.95
CA GLY A 145 -4.02 5.29 -14.83
C GLY A 145 -5.43 5.86 -14.59
N PHE A 146 -6.49 5.09 -14.84
CA PHE A 146 -7.88 5.48 -14.56
C PHE A 146 -8.42 4.76 -13.31
N SER A 147 -8.65 3.44 -13.36
CA SER A 147 -9.26 2.69 -12.25
C SER A 147 -8.40 2.55 -11.01
N ARG A 148 -7.08 2.79 -11.11
CA ARG A 148 -6.09 2.44 -10.07
C ARG A 148 -6.02 0.93 -9.82
N TRP A 149 -6.51 0.10 -10.74
CA TRP A 149 -6.36 -1.34 -10.64
C TRP A 149 -4.88 -1.71 -10.65
N ARG A 150 -4.49 -2.59 -9.74
CA ARG A 150 -3.09 -2.91 -9.44
C ARG A 150 -2.80 -4.37 -9.73
N TRP A 151 -1.57 -4.61 -10.16
CA TRP A 151 -1.00 -5.93 -10.32
C TRP A 151 0.47 -5.94 -9.93
N ALA A 152 0.95 -7.07 -9.41
CA ALA A 152 2.35 -7.25 -9.07
C ALA A 152 2.76 -8.71 -9.25
N ARG A 153 4.03 -8.93 -9.61
CA ARG A 153 4.67 -10.24 -9.67
C ARG A 153 6.08 -10.13 -9.13
N PHE A 154 6.42 -11.01 -8.19
CA PHE A 154 7.74 -11.10 -7.59
C PHE A 154 8.70 -11.87 -8.50
N THR A 155 9.96 -11.43 -8.51
CA THR A 155 11.04 -11.97 -9.34
C THR A 155 12.38 -11.88 -8.59
N THR A 156 13.39 -12.61 -9.07
CA THR A 156 14.76 -12.56 -8.52
C THR A 156 15.64 -11.50 -9.18
N ASN A 157 15.18 -10.87 -10.27
CA ASN A 157 15.94 -9.87 -11.03
C ASN A 157 15.02 -8.93 -11.81
N GLU A 158 15.60 -7.85 -12.35
CA GLU A 158 14.94 -6.83 -13.17
C GLU A 158 15.49 -6.80 -14.61
N ARG A 159 15.86 -7.95 -15.18
CA ARG A 159 16.37 -8.06 -16.56
C ARG A 159 15.24 -7.89 -17.59
N ALA A 160 15.60 -7.58 -18.84
CA ALA A 160 14.65 -7.38 -19.93
C ALA A 160 13.78 -8.62 -20.21
N GLU A 161 14.36 -9.83 -20.17
CA GLU A 161 13.60 -11.09 -20.33
C GLU A 161 12.53 -11.24 -19.24
N THR A 162 12.90 -10.98 -17.99
CA THR A 162 11.98 -11.01 -16.85
C THR A 162 10.87 -9.96 -17.00
N LEU A 163 11.20 -8.77 -17.50
CA LEU A 163 10.22 -7.72 -17.83
C LEU A 163 9.20 -8.23 -18.86
N MET A 164 9.66 -8.90 -19.92
CA MET A 164 8.79 -9.45 -20.96
C MET A 164 7.86 -10.53 -20.40
N THR A 165 8.39 -11.49 -19.63
CA THR A 165 7.61 -12.52 -18.94
C THR A 165 6.56 -11.91 -18.00
N CYS A 166 6.91 -10.86 -17.26
CA CYS A 166 5.96 -10.16 -16.40
C CYS A 166 4.83 -9.49 -17.20
N HIS A 167 5.14 -8.91 -18.37
CA HIS A 167 4.12 -8.33 -19.23
C HIS A 167 3.17 -9.37 -19.84
N HIS A 168 3.68 -10.51 -20.28
CA HIS A 168 2.82 -11.62 -20.73
C HIS A 168 1.79 -11.99 -19.67
N ALA A 169 2.26 -12.29 -18.45
CA ALA A 169 1.38 -12.64 -17.33
C ALA A 169 0.44 -11.50 -16.91
N LEU A 170 0.89 -10.25 -16.98
CA LEU A 170 0.07 -9.06 -16.72
C LEU A 170 -1.08 -8.97 -17.72
N PHE A 171 -0.81 -9.07 -19.02
CA PHE A 171 -1.83 -8.92 -20.06
C PHE A 171 -2.83 -10.07 -20.04
N GLU A 172 -2.37 -11.30 -19.77
CA GLU A 172 -3.24 -12.46 -19.53
C GLU A 172 -4.18 -12.21 -18.33
N THR A 173 -3.64 -11.71 -17.21
CA THR A 173 -4.46 -11.42 -16.01
C THR A 173 -5.43 -10.27 -16.26
N LEU A 174 -4.99 -9.25 -16.99
CA LEU A 174 -5.80 -8.06 -17.29
C LEU A 174 -6.91 -8.37 -18.31
N GLY A 175 -6.71 -9.38 -19.16
CA GLY A 175 -7.62 -9.74 -20.24
C GLY A 175 -7.64 -8.70 -21.37
N GLY A 176 -6.57 -7.93 -21.52
CA GLY A 176 -6.46 -6.86 -22.51
C GLY A 176 -5.19 -6.03 -22.33
N VAL A 177 -5.01 -5.02 -23.18
CA VAL A 177 -3.79 -4.18 -23.22
C VAL A 177 -4.16 -2.69 -23.22
N PRO A 178 -3.54 -1.86 -22.35
CA PRO A 178 -3.73 -0.41 -22.40
C PRO A 178 -3.05 0.20 -23.63
N ARG A 179 -3.48 1.40 -24.05
CA ARG A 179 -2.90 2.07 -25.22
C ARG A 179 -1.43 2.44 -25.02
N GLU A 180 -1.08 2.93 -23.85
CA GLU A 180 0.26 3.36 -23.49
C GLU A 180 0.72 2.71 -22.17
N ILE A 181 2.00 2.35 -22.11
CA ILE A 181 2.65 1.93 -20.87
C ILE A 181 3.80 2.87 -20.57
N LEU A 182 3.71 3.52 -19.43
CA LEU A 182 4.70 4.45 -18.92
C LEU A 182 5.67 3.72 -18.00
N TYR A 183 6.95 3.85 -18.30
CA TYR A 183 8.05 3.29 -17.53
C TYR A 183 8.91 4.39 -16.91
N ASP A 184 9.38 4.11 -15.69
CA ASP A 184 10.23 5.04 -14.93
C ASP A 184 11.73 4.70 -15.04
N ASN A 185 12.08 3.41 -15.16
CA ASN A 185 13.47 2.97 -15.20
C ASN A 185 14.04 2.89 -16.63
N ALA A 186 14.90 3.84 -16.99
CA ALA A 186 15.59 3.83 -18.27
C ALA A 186 16.62 2.68 -18.43
N LYS A 187 17.19 2.12 -17.36
CA LYS A 187 18.32 1.16 -17.50
C LYS A 187 17.90 -0.25 -17.92
N THR A 188 16.74 -0.73 -17.45
CA THR A 188 16.20 -2.04 -17.85
C THR A 188 15.64 -2.02 -19.27
N ILE A 189 15.36 -0.82 -19.79
CA ILE A 189 14.53 -0.59 -20.97
C ILE A 189 15.31 0.05 -22.12
N VAL A 190 16.46 0.69 -21.85
CA VAL A 190 17.30 1.36 -22.84
C VAL A 190 18.62 0.59 -22.97
N ALA A 191 18.89 0.06 -24.16
CA ALA A 191 20.01 -0.84 -24.44
C ALA A 191 21.40 -0.16 -24.45
N SER A 192 21.47 1.15 -24.72
CA SER A 192 22.68 1.96 -24.57
C SER A 192 22.33 3.45 -24.48
N ARG A 193 23.11 4.23 -23.72
CA ARG A 193 23.17 5.70 -23.86
C ARG A 193 24.28 5.99 -24.85
N ASP A 194 23.95 6.34 -26.09
CA ASP A 194 24.93 6.99 -26.96
C ASP A 194 25.16 8.39 -26.37
N ALA A 195 26.36 8.61 -25.84
CA ALA A 195 26.76 9.87 -25.21
C ALA A 195 26.84 11.07 -26.18
N TYR A 196 26.45 10.89 -27.45
CA TYR A 196 26.66 11.87 -28.53
C TYR A 196 25.49 12.00 -29.54
N ALA A 197 24.30 11.44 -29.27
CA ALA A 197 23.16 11.61 -30.18
C ALA A 197 21.96 12.23 -29.48
N GLU A 198 21.54 13.39 -29.96
CA GLU A 198 20.34 14.10 -29.52
C GLU A 198 19.10 13.17 -29.54
N GLY A 199 18.45 13.03 -28.38
CA GLY A 199 17.00 12.80 -28.29
C GLY A 199 16.43 11.40 -28.55
N HIS A 200 17.15 10.45 -29.16
CA HIS A 200 16.59 9.13 -29.47
C HIS A 200 17.01 8.05 -28.47
N HIS A 201 16.17 7.83 -27.44
CA HIS A 201 16.35 6.69 -26.54
C HIS A 201 16.20 5.38 -27.31
N ARG A 202 17.25 4.55 -27.38
CA ARG A 202 17.18 3.21 -27.99
C ARG A 202 16.51 2.22 -27.04
N TRP A 203 15.23 1.97 -27.28
CA TRP A 203 14.46 0.93 -26.59
C TRP A 203 15.09 -0.45 -26.79
N HIS A 204 15.01 -1.31 -25.77
CA HIS A 204 15.40 -2.70 -25.87
C HIS A 204 14.58 -3.40 -26.97
N PRO A 205 15.22 -4.11 -27.93
CA PRO A 205 14.52 -4.74 -29.07
C PRO A 205 13.35 -5.63 -28.64
N GLY A 206 13.56 -6.46 -27.61
CA GLY A 206 12.49 -7.31 -27.07
C GLY A 206 11.28 -6.52 -26.55
N LEU A 207 11.47 -5.32 -25.97
CA LEU A 207 10.33 -4.50 -25.56
C LEU A 207 9.57 -3.93 -26.77
N LEU A 208 10.29 -3.56 -27.84
CA LEU A 208 9.65 -3.11 -29.07
C LEU A 208 8.87 -4.24 -29.74
N ASP A 209 9.41 -5.46 -29.76
CA ASP A 209 8.71 -6.64 -30.27
C ASP A 209 7.47 -6.97 -29.45
N LEU A 210 7.57 -6.87 -28.12
CA LEU A 210 6.44 -7.03 -27.22
C LEU A 210 5.37 -5.95 -27.45
N ALA A 211 5.79 -4.69 -27.58
CA ALA A 211 4.92 -3.56 -27.87
C ALA A 211 4.19 -3.73 -29.21
N LYS A 212 4.89 -4.20 -30.25
CA LYS A 212 4.32 -4.53 -31.54
C LYS A 212 3.34 -5.70 -31.46
N ARG A 213 3.70 -6.76 -30.74
CA ARG A 213 2.87 -7.95 -30.55
C ARG A 213 1.56 -7.62 -29.87
N TYR A 214 1.61 -6.94 -28.72
CA TYR A 214 0.44 -6.61 -27.91
C TYR A 214 -0.25 -5.31 -28.31
N GLY A 215 0.36 -4.52 -29.20
CA GLY A 215 -0.17 -3.26 -29.67
C GLY A 215 -0.27 -2.21 -28.57
N PHE A 216 0.80 -1.94 -27.82
CA PHE A 216 0.88 -0.79 -26.91
C PHE A 216 2.04 0.13 -27.27
N ILE A 217 1.98 1.39 -26.84
CA ILE A 217 3.05 2.37 -27.04
C ILE A 217 3.87 2.48 -25.74
N PRO A 218 5.16 2.11 -25.74
CA PRO A 218 6.02 2.33 -24.58
C PRO A 218 6.37 3.83 -24.48
N ARG A 219 6.28 4.37 -23.27
CA ARG A 219 6.61 5.77 -22.95
C ARG A 219 7.58 5.81 -21.78
N LEU A 220 8.55 6.72 -21.82
CA LEU A 220 9.41 7.01 -20.67
C LEU A 220 8.90 8.24 -19.95
N CYS A 221 8.96 8.21 -18.62
CA CYS A 221 8.77 9.40 -17.80
C CYS A 221 9.75 10.49 -18.23
N ARG A 222 9.23 11.67 -18.60
CA ARG A 222 10.10 12.84 -18.85
C ARG A 222 10.72 13.29 -17.52
N PRO A 223 12.03 13.56 -17.47
CA PRO A 223 12.63 14.25 -16.33
C PRO A 223 11.85 15.53 -16.03
N TYR A 224 11.65 15.86 -14.75
CA TYR A 224 10.93 17.05 -14.26
C TYR A 224 9.39 17.04 -14.34
N ARG A 225 8.73 15.93 -14.72
CA ARG A 225 7.26 15.74 -14.55
C ARG A 225 6.93 14.79 -13.39
N ALA A 226 7.28 15.18 -12.16
CA ALA A 226 7.05 14.37 -10.95
C ALA A 226 5.57 14.00 -10.71
N GLN A 227 4.62 14.75 -11.28
CA GLN A 227 3.18 14.55 -11.05
C GLN A 227 2.63 13.26 -11.67
N THR A 228 3.22 12.74 -12.75
CA THR A 228 2.75 11.48 -13.37
C THR A 228 3.22 10.26 -12.59
N LYS A 229 4.39 10.30 -11.96
CA LYS A 229 5.03 9.15 -11.28
C LYS A 229 4.36 8.75 -9.96
N GLY A 230 3.60 9.65 -9.33
CA GLY A 230 3.07 9.42 -7.98
C GLY A 230 2.05 8.28 -7.83
N LYS A 231 1.54 7.67 -8.91
CA LYS A 231 0.58 6.54 -8.82
C LYS A 231 1.32 5.25 -8.46
N VAL A 232 2.39 4.91 -9.18
CA VAL A 232 3.18 3.69 -8.94
C VAL A 232 3.96 3.76 -7.62
N GLU A 233 4.52 4.91 -7.25
CA GLU A 233 5.23 5.07 -5.96
C GLU A 233 4.30 4.85 -4.74
N ARG A 234 3.07 5.35 -4.81
CA ARG A 234 2.06 5.10 -3.77
C ARG A 234 1.70 3.62 -3.71
N PHE A 235 1.63 2.95 -4.85
CA PHE A 235 1.42 1.51 -4.89
C PHE A 235 2.59 0.76 -4.27
N HIS A 236 3.84 1.12 -4.55
CA HIS A 236 5.02 0.51 -3.90
C HIS A 236 4.98 0.62 -2.39
N ARG A 237 4.65 1.80 -1.87
CA ARG A 237 4.50 2.00 -0.41
C ARG A 237 3.41 1.11 0.16
N TYR A 238 2.28 0.99 -0.53
CA TYR A 238 1.17 0.14 -0.11
C TYR A 238 1.55 -1.34 -0.12
N LEU A 239 2.14 -1.83 -1.22
CA LEU A 239 2.62 -3.20 -1.38
C LEU A 239 3.66 -3.56 -0.30
N ARG A 240 4.59 -2.66 0.02
CA ARG A 240 5.54 -2.87 1.12
C ARG A 240 4.85 -2.99 2.47
N GLY A 241 4.05 -1.98 2.82
CA GLY A 241 3.48 -1.88 4.17
C GLY A 241 2.35 -2.85 4.47
N ASN A 242 1.56 -3.24 3.45
CA ASN A 242 0.30 -3.96 3.66
C ASN A 242 0.32 -5.40 3.13
N PHE A 243 1.33 -5.76 2.33
CA PHE A 243 1.52 -7.13 1.86
C PHE A 243 2.85 -7.69 2.37
N TYR A 244 3.97 -7.10 1.95
CA TYR A 244 5.29 -7.67 2.20
C TYR A 244 5.67 -7.70 3.68
N VAL A 245 5.54 -6.58 4.40
CA VAL A 245 5.89 -6.52 5.83
C VAL A 245 5.03 -7.49 6.67
N PRO A 246 3.69 -7.53 6.53
CA PRO A 246 2.87 -8.51 7.23
C PRO A 246 3.25 -9.97 6.91
N LEU A 247 3.38 -10.32 5.63
CA LEU A 247 3.67 -11.70 5.21
C LEU A 247 5.05 -12.17 5.69
N THR A 248 6.07 -11.32 5.53
CA THR A 248 7.42 -11.63 6.02
C THR A 248 7.47 -11.73 7.54
N SER A 249 6.71 -10.90 8.26
CA SER A 249 6.62 -10.98 9.73
C SER A 249 6.00 -12.31 10.18
N TRP A 250 4.96 -12.79 9.49
CA TRP A 250 4.33 -14.07 9.79
C TRP A 250 5.25 -15.25 9.50
N LEU A 251 5.88 -15.29 8.31
CA LEU A 251 6.82 -16.36 7.95
C LEU A 251 8.02 -16.43 8.91
N LYS A 252 8.52 -15.29 9.39
CA LYS A 252 9.61 -15.23 10.37
C LYS A 252 9.24 -15.90 11.71
N GLN A 253 7.97 -15.84 12.13
CA GLN A 253 7.54 -16.53 13.36
C GLN A 253 7.65 -18.05 13.22
N SER A 254 7.53 -18.56 11.99
CA SER A 254 7.73 -19.97 11.66
C SER A 254 9.15 -20.31 11.20
N GLY A 255 10.11 -19.38 11.33
CA GLY A 255 11.50 -19.60 10.91
C GLY A 255 11.71 -19.61 9.39
N LEU A 256 10.72 -19.20 8.60
CA LEU A 256 10.76 -19.22 7.14
C LEU A 256 11.15 -17.84 6.56
N VAL A 257 11.75 -17.86 5.37
CA VAL A 257 12.07 -16.68 4.58
C VAL A 257 11.13 -16.61 3.38
N LEU A 258 10.64 -15.40 3.05
CA LEU A 258 9.76 -15.20 1.92
C LEU A 258 10.52 -15.31 0.59
N ASP A 259 10.40 -16.45 -0.08
CA ASP A 259 10.87 -16.65 -1.44
C ASP A 259 9.91 -16.11 -2.51
N VAL A 260 10.34 -16.16 -3.77
CA VAL A 260 9.56 -15.65 -4.92
C VAL A 260 8.27 -16.44 -5.14
N ASP A 261 8.30 -17.75 -4.96
CA ASP A 261 7.15 -18.61 -5.24
C ASP A 261 6.03 -18.40 -4.22
N THR A 262 6.39 -18.37 -2.94
CA THR A 262 5.48 -18.02 -1.84
C THR A 262 4.94 -16.60 -2.01
N ALA A 263 5.79 -15.64 -2.37
CA ALA A 263 5.34 -14.27 -2.62
C ALA A 263 4.34 -14.19 -3.77
N ASN A 264 4.54 -14.94 -4.85
CA ASN A 264 3.64 -14.98 -6.00
C ASN A 264 2.33 -15.72 -5.69
N ALA A 265 2.36 -16.79 -4.91
CA ALA A 265 1.17 -17.52 -4.46
C ALA A 265 0.24 -16.63 -3.59
N GLU A 266 0.82 -15.76 -2.77
CA GLU A 266 0.06 -14.92 -1.84
C GLU A 266 -0.31 -13.55 -2.43
N VAL A 267 0.56 -12.92 -3.24
CA VAL A 267 0.27 -11.57 -3.76
C VAL A 267 -0.96 -11.56 -4.68
N GLY A 268 -1.16 -12.63 -5.45
CA GLY A 268 -2.35 -12.75 -6.31
C GLY A 268 -3.65 -12.72 -5.52
N LYS A 269 -3.72 -13.44 -4.39
CA LYS A 269 -4.89 -13.46 -3.49
C LYS A 269 -5.08 -12.06 -2.87
N TRP A 270 -4.01 -11.50 -2.31
CA TRP A 270 -4.06 -10.18 -1.70
C TRP A 270 -4.50 -9.07 -2.67
N LEU A 271 -4.04 -9.11 -3.92
CA LEU A 271 -4.45 -8.14 -4.94
C LEU A 271 -5.94 -8.25 -5.26
N ARG A 272 -6.46 -9.48 -5.44
CA ARG A 272 -7.86 -9.74 -5.77
C ARG A 272 -8.81 -9.42 -4.63
N ASP A 273 -8.45 -9.79 -3.41
CA ASP A 273 -9.38 -9.83 -2.28
C ASP A 273 -9.27 -8.57 -1.40
N VAL A 274 -8.12 -7.88 -1.44
CA VAL A 274 -7.84 -6.73 -0.58
C VAL A 274 -7.51 -5.49 -1.39
N ALA A 275 -6.41 -5.52 -2.16
CA ALA A 275 -5.86 -4.30 -2.75
C ALA A 275 -6.77 -3.65 -3.80
N ASN A 276 -7.45 -4.47 -4.60
CA ASN A 276 -8.37 -3.99 -5.65
C ASN A 276 -9.84 -3.90 -5.17
N GLN A 277 -10.17 -4.36 -3.96
CA GLN A 277 -11.52 -4.21 -3.37
C GLN A 277 -11.66 -2.97 -2.49
N ARG A 278 -10.55 -2.39 -2.04
CA ARG A 278 -10.57 -1.20 -1.19
C ARG A 278 -11.00 0.04 -1.98
N VAL A 279 -12.05 0.71 -1.51
CA VAL A 279 -12.47 2.02 -2.02
C VAL A 279 -11.30 2.99 -2.00
N HIS A 280 -10.94 3.51 -3.17
CA HIS A 280 -9.80 4.39 -3.31
C HIS A 280 -10.24 5.86 -3.07
N PRO A 281 -9.59 6.60 -2.16
CA PRO A 281 -10.07 7.92 -1.71
C PRO A 281 -10.24 8.97 -2.81
N VAL A 282 -9.50 8.84 -3.92
CA VAL A 282 -9.56 9.80 -5.02
C VAL A 282 -10.65 9.44 -6.04
N THR A 283 -10.84 8.15 -6.31
CA THR A 283 -11.80 7.73 -7.35
C THR A 283 -13.18 7.50 -6.75
N GLY A 284 -13.29 7.24 -5.44
CA GLY A 284 -14.55 6.95 -4.77
C GLY A 284 -15.07 5.52 -4.98
N TYR A 285 -14.37 4.71 -5.78
CA TYR A 285 -14.74 3.32 -6.10
C TYR A 285 -13.60 2.36 -5.73
N ALA A 286 -13.96 1.08 -5.55
CA ALA A 286 -12.98 0.01 -5.52
C ALA A 286 -12.31 -0.13 -6.92
N PRO A 287 -10.98 -0.30 -7.00
CA PRO A 287 -10.30 -0.45 -8.29
C PRO A 287 -10.84 -1.57 -9.18
N ALA A 288 -11.20 -2.73 -8.60
CA ALA A 288 -11.79 -3.86 -9.34
C ALA A 288 -13.16 -3.50 -9.92
N GLU A 289 -13.99 -2.81 -9.14
CA GLU A 289 -15.31 -2.37 -9.56
C GLU A 289 -15.21 -1.36 -10.72
N LEU A 290 -14.40 -0.33 -10.52
CA LEU A 290 -14.21 0.72 -11.52
C LEU A 290 -13.58 0.18 -12.81
N PHE A 291 -12.67 -0.79 -12.67
CA PHE A 291 -12.08 -1.50 -13.80
C PHE A 291 -13.15 -2.25 -14.61
N THR A 292 -13.91 -3.13 -13.96
CA THR A 292 -14.92 -3.96 -14.62
C THR A 292 -16.02 -3.12 -15.27
N GLN A 293 -16.52 -2.11 -14.56
CA GLN A 293 -17.67 -1.32 -15.03
C GLN A 293 -17.31 -0.29 -16.10
N ARG A 294 -16.12 0.33 -16.02
CA ARG A 294 -15.83 1.56 -16.80
C ARG A 294 -14.52 1.58 -17.55
N GLU A 295 -13.63 0.60 -17.35
CA GLU A 295 -12.31 0.61 -18.00
C GLU A 295 -12.06 -0.59 -18.90
N ARG A 296 -12.51 -1.78 -18.51
CA ARG A 296 -12.19 -3.04 -19.22
C ARG A 296 -12.55 -2.99 -20.71
N ALA A 297 -13.70 -2.40 -21.06
CA ALA A 297 -14.15 -2.27 -22.44
C ALA A 297 -13.27 -1.35 -23.33
N PHE A 298 -12.41 -0.53 -22.72
CA PHE A 298 -11.50 0.37 -23.45
C PHE A 298 -10.10 -0.21 -23.68
N LEU A 299 -9.83 -1.39 -23.12
CA LEU A 299 -8.59 -2.11 -23.38
C LEU A 299 -8.61 -2.74 -24.77
N ARG A 300 -7.44 -2.81 -25.39
CA ARG A 300 -7.25 -3.56 -26.64
C ARG A 300 -7.31 -5.04 -26.34
N GLU A 301 -7.86 -5.80 -27.29
CA GLU A 301 -7.89 -7.26 -27.19
C GLU A 301 -6.49 -7.86 -27.21
N LEU A 302 -6.35 -9.01 -26.57
CA LEU A 302 -5.11 -9.77 -26.63
C LEU A 302 -4.91 -10.33 -28.04
N PRO A 303 -3.65 -10.41 -28.53
CA PRO A 303 -3.35 -11.04 -29.81
C PRO A 303 -3.89 -12.46 -29.87
N ALA A 304 -4.33 -12.93 -31.04
CA ALA A 304 -4.85 -14.29 -31.21
C ALA A 304 -3.85 -15.38 -30.77
N SER A 305 -2.55 -15.13 -30.88
CA SER A 305 -1.48 -16.02 -30.41
C SER A 305 -1.32 -16.07 -28.88
N SER A 306 -1.99 -15.17 -28.15
CA SER A 306 -1.91 -14.98 -26.71
C SER A 306 -3.20 -15.35 -26.00
N GLN A 307 -4.27 -15.61 -26.75
CA GLN A 307 -5.37 -16.40 -26.26
C GLN A 307 -4.79 -17.80 -26.01
N PRO A 308 -5.01 -18.44 -24.83
CA PRO A 308 -4.85 -19.89 -24.80
C PRO A 308 -5.65 -20.39 -25.99
N SER A 309 -5.04 -21.25 -26.82
CA SER A 309 -5.81 -21.94 -27.84
C SER A 309 -7.09 -22.37 -27.13
N GLN A 310 -8.25 -21.97 -27.66
CA GLN A 310 -9.45 -22.70 -27.28
C GLN A 310 -9.01 -24.13 -27.48
N LEU A 311 -8.86 -24.89 -26.38
CA LEU A 311 -8.70 -26.31 -26.45
C LEU A 311 -9.91 -26.69 -27.27
N THR A 312 -9.71 -26.89 -28.58
CA THR A 312 -10.66 -27.56 -29.43
C THR A 312 -11.03 -28.72 -28.55
N LYS A 313 -12.29 -28.82 -28.13
CA LYS A 313 -12.76 -30.01 -27.43
C LYS A 313 -12.29 -31.12 -28.33
N VAL A 314 -11.18 -31.76 -27.96
CA VAL A 314 -10.83 -33.04 -28.52
C VAL A 314 -12.03 -33.81 -28.06
N THR A 315 -12.93 -34.10 -28.98
CA THR A 315 -13.94 -35.12 -28.77
C THR A 315 -13.10 -36.28 -28.30
N GLN A 316 -13.09 -36.52 -26.98
CA GLN A 316 -12.36 -37.63 -26.43
C GLN A 316 -13.02 -38.82 -27.10
N ALA A 317 -12.34 -39.40 -28.10
CA ALA A 317 -12.60 -40.79 -28.43
C ALA A 317 -12.53 -41.50 -27.08
N ALA A 318 -13.56 -42.29 -26.76
CA ALA A 318 -13.60 -43.04 -25.52
C ALA A 318 -12.22 -43.66 -25.30
N PRO A 319 -11.58 -43.43 -24.13
CA PRO A 319 -10.24 -43.93 -23.90
C PRO A 319 -10.25 -45.43 -24.20
N SER A 320 -9.42 -45.86 -25.15
CA SER A 320 -9.17 -47.29 -25.33
C SER A 320 -8.62 -47.80 -23.99
N PRO A 321 -9.17 -48.89 -23.42
CA PRO A 321 -8.70 -49.44 -22.15
C PRO A 321 -7.20 -49.78 -22.17
N ASP A 322 -6.60 -49.91 -23.36
CA ASP A 322 -5.19 -50.24 -23.54
C ASP A 322 -4.23 -49.03 -23.49
N ALA A 323 -4.73 -47.79 -23.45
CA ALA A 323 -3.90 -46.58 -23.48
C ALA A 323 -3.63 -46.00 -22.08
N THR A 324 -3.49 -46.85 -21.07
CA THR A 324 -3.14 -46.41 -19.72
C THR A 324 -1.63 -46.21 -19.63
N LEU A 325 -1.18 -44.97 -19.37
CA LEU A 325 0.24 -44.63 -19.12
C LEU A 325 0.79 -45.19 -17.78
N GLN A 326 -0.05 -45.92 -17.04
CA GLN A 326 0.32 -46.55 -15.78
C GLN A 326 0.61 -48.02 -16.03
N HIS A 327 1.72 -48.50 -15.47
CA HIS A 327 1.98 -49.93 -15.45
C HIS A 327 0.97 -50.65 -14.53
N PRO A 328 0.68 -51.93 -14.78
CA PRO A 328 -0.06 -52.76 -13.83
C PRO A 328 0.60 -52.74 -12.45
N LEU A 329 -0.20 -52.78 -11.37
CA LEU A 329 0.29 -52.74 -9.98
C LEU A 329 1.35 -53.82 -9.69
N SER A 330 1.30 -54.95 -10.38
CA SER A 330 2.28 -56.02 -10.29
C SER A 330 3.71 -55.57 -10.64
N VAL A 331 3.89 -54.64 -11.58
CA VAL A 331 5.21 -54.12 -11.97
C VAL A 331 5.85 -53.33 -10.83
N TYR A 332 5.06 -52.49 -10.15
CA TYR A 332 5.52 -51.76 -8.96
C TYR A 332 5.84 -52.70 -7.81
N GLN A 333 5.05 -53.76 -7.66
CA GLN A 333 5.24 -54.76 -6.62
C GLN A 333 6.54 -55.55 -6.84
N GLN A 334 6.86 -55.89 -8.10
CA GLN A 334 8.10 -56.55 -8.49
C GLN A 334 9.34 -55.68 -8.21
N LEU A 335 9.29 -54.40 -8.62
CA LEU A 335 10.36 -53.43 -8.34
C LEU A 335 10.60 -53.25 -6.83
N LEU A 336 9.53 -53.25 -6.03
CA LEU A 336 9.64 -53.13 -4.57
C LEU A 336 10.23 -54.39 -3.91
N THR A 337 10.03 -55.57 -4.49
CA THR A 337 10.67 -56.81 -4.03
C THR A 337 12.13 -56.93 -4.47
N GLU A 338 12.50 -56.46 -5.66
CA GLU A 338 13.88 -56.50 -6.15
C GLU A 338 14.82 -55.56 -5.38
N VAL A 339 14.31 -54.46 -4.81
CA VAL A 339 15.12 -53.54 -3.97
C VAL A 339 15.37 -54.10 -2.55
N ARG A 340 14.74 -55.22 -2.18
CA ARG A 340 14.87 -55.86 -0.85
C ARG A 340 15.62 -57.19 -0.87
N ALA A 341 16.13 -57.64 -2.02
CA ALA A 341 17.08 -58.74 -2.16
C ALA A 341 18.47 -58.16 -2.42
#